data_AF-A0A7L0LEI1-F1
#
_entry.id   AF-A0A7L0LEI1-F1
#
_cell.length_a   1.000
_cell.length_b   1.000
_cell.length_c   1.000
_cell.angle_alpha   90.00
_cell.angle_beta   90.00
_cell.angle_gamma   90.00
#
_symmetry.space_group_name_H-M   'P 1'
#
loop_
_entity.id
_entity.type
_entity.pdbx_description
1 polymer ?
#
loop_
_entity_poly.entity_id
_entity_poly.type
_entity_poly.pdbx_seq_one_letter_code
_entity_poly.pdbx_strand_id
1 'polypeptide(L)'
;GRPANRLVVTPREPVVSFGGSTELNCSLACPGGKVEWTGLDTALGTISSSSTHSILHIRQATVATEGTKICVGSCHGQQYQQTVTLKVYALPDTLRLEAAPRILRPGHPAKLNCSAMRLYPISGVVLTWYWGHQVVKDTDFDFEETDEELYNIVSTLSVNGREVAEGVEFRCEVTLPVGRETFTRVASLVASAEAVTEQPAAVVTSMGSPSTARTAATTALPPGPSVPTGDPTTAQDPNTGTTLDLAAVTNPSSTEPSVPQDLIAGSPTSHAATTTTLPGSGTAGTGPSMGTTPACSLQIWSLPPTGTRGRALRIECHARCAGNATVGWLRTPAALSQYREESAGSSSALRLDRAEPWHQGHYQCVLLGHRAQMVSLELLVFADSFNSTPAIAMGTAGSLLGLIVTGAVSRRLWKRFRS
;
A
#
# COMPACT_ATOMS: atom_id res chain seq x y z
N GLY A 1 -21.64 20.02 36.33
CA GLY A 1 -22.54 18.85 36.35
C GLY A 1 -21.74 17.58 36.57
N ARG A 2 -22.40 16.43 36.74
CA ARG A 2 -21.70 15.13 36.71
C ARG A 2 -21.05 14.92 35.34
N PRO A 3 -19.92 14.21 35.22
CA PRO A 3 -19.45 13.73 33.92
C PRO A 3 -20.55 12.84 33.32
N ALA A 4 -20.91 13.08 32.06
CA ALA A 4 -21.79 12.18 31.35
C ALA A 4 -20.99 10.93 30.97
N ASN A 5 -21.40 9.76 31.46
CA ASN A 5 -20.83 8.48 31.06
C ASN A 5 -21.03 8.34 29.55
N ARG A 6 -19.95 8.52 28.78
CA ARG A 6 -20.01 8.60 27.32
C ARG A 6 -19.25 7.43 26.73
N LEU A 7 -19.94 6.68 25.86
CA LEU A 7 -19.33 5.73 24.96
C LEU A 7 -18.68 6.49 23.79
N VAL A 8 -17.41 6.23 23.49
CA VAL A 8 -16.66 6.90 22.43
C VAL A 8 -15.82 5.88 21.67
N VAL A 9 -16.10 5.76 20.37
CA VAL A 9 -15.30 4.98 19.41
C VAL A 9 -14.24 5.88 18.76
N THR A 10 -13.02 5.35 18.63
CA THR A 10 -11.89 5.96 17.92
C THR A 10 -11.20 4.93 17.01
N PRO A 11 -10.83 5.29 15.77
CA PRO A 11 -11.22 6.51 15.05
C PRO A 11 -12.73 6.54 14.74
N ARG A 12 -13.29 7.73 14.45
CA ARG A 12 -14.73 7.87 14.13
C ARG A 12 -15.08 7.45 12.71
N GLU A 13 -14.14 7.62 11.80
CA GLU A 13 -14.25 7.28 10.38
C GLU A 13 -13.10 6.30 10.08
N PRO A 14 -13.20 5.02 10.52
CA PRO A 14 -12.14 4.05 10.34
C PRO A 14 -11.98 3.68 8.86
N VAL A 15 -10.76 3.81 8.35
CA VAL A 15 -10.33 3.43 7.00
C VAL A 15 -9.14 2.49 7.11
N VAL A 16 -9.10 1.42 6.31
CA VAL A 16 -7.99 0.45 6.27
C VAL A 16 -7.71 -0.01 4.84
N SER A 17 -6.45 -0.28 4.50
CA SER A 17 -6.10 -0.87 3.20
C SER A 17 -6.44 -2.36 3.16
N PHE A 18 -6.76 -2.88 1.97
CA PHE A 18 -6.88 -4.32 1.72
C PHE A 18 -5.56 -5.04 2.05
N GLY A 19 -5.64 -6.18 2.73
CA GLY A 19 -4.50 -6.87 3.35
C GLY A 19 -3.89 -6.15 4.58
N GLY A 20 -4.33 -4.92 4.86
CA GLY A 20 -3.86 -4.10 5.98
C GLY A 20 -4.35 -4.56 7.35
N SER A 21 -4.03 -3.79 8.39
CA SER A 21 -4.49 -4.01 9.76
C SER A 21 -4.83 -2.68 10.42
N THR A 22 -5.83 -2.67 11.30
CA THR A 22 -6.27 -1.49 12.05
C THR A 22 -6.89 -1.88 13.39
N GLU A 23 -6.96 -0.93 14.32
CA GLU A 23 -7.54 -1.13 15.65
C GLU A 23 -8.61 -0.07 15.93
N LEU A 24 -9.82 -0.51 16.29
CA LEU A 24 -10.92 0.39 16.69
C LEU A 24 -11.09 0.28 18.20
N ASN A 25 -10.72 1.34 18.92
CA ASN A 25 -10.86 1.43 20.37
C ASN A 25 -12.23 2.02 20.71
N CYS A 26 -13.05 1.27 21.43
CA CYS A 26 -14.26 1.77 22.06
C CYS A 26 -14.05 1.96 23.57
N SER A 27 -14.23 3.19 24.03
CA SER A 27 -14.01 3.60 25.41
C SER A 27 -15.33 4.00 26.09
N LEU A 28 -15.51 3.60 27.35
CA LEU A 28 -16.62 3.98 28.21
C LEU A 28 -16.08 4.55 29.51
N ALA A 29 -16.27 5.85 29.73
CA ALA A 29 -15.83 6.55 30.93
C ALA A 29 -16.74 6.25 32.14
N CYS A 30 -16.73 5.00 32.63
CA CYS A 30 -17.51 4.53 33.78
C CYS A 30 -16.74 3.50 34.64
N PRO A 31 -16.45 3.80 35.92
CA PRO A 31 -15.89 2.83 36.86
C PRO A 31 -16.85 1.65 37.07
N GLY A 32 -16.38 0.42 36.84
CA GLY A 32 -17.20 -0.80 36.97
C GLY A 32 -18.24 -0.98 35.85
N GLY A 33 -18.11 -0.26 34.74
CA GLY A 33 -18.87 -0.53 33.53
C GLY A 33 -18.44 -1.82 32.82
N LYS A 34 -19.07 -2.09 31.68
CA LYS A 34 -18.62 -3.05 30.66
C LYS A 34 -18.72 -2.40 29.29
N VAL A 35 -17.83 -2.75 28.37
CA VAL A 35 -17.85 -2.30 26.98
C VAL A 35 -17.39 -3.45 26.08
N GLU A 36 -18.05 -3.60 24.93
CA GLU A 36 -17.87 -4.75 24.04
C GLU A 36 -18.21 -4.38 22.59
N TRP A 37 -17.49 -4.99 21.65
CA TRP A 37 -17.78 -4.89 20.22
C TRP A 37 -18.75 -5.98 19.78
N THR A 38 -19.75 -5.59 19.01
CA THR A 38 -20.72 -6.48 18.37
C THR A 38 -20.80 -6.21 16.87
N GLY A 39 -21.17 -7.23 16.13
CA GLY A 39 -21.43 -7.18 14.70
C GLY A 39 -22.31 -8.36 14.35
N LEU A 40 -23.32 -8.12 13.53
CA LEU A 40 -24.30 -9.14 13.17
C LEU A 40 -23.83 -9.92 11.93
N ASP A 41 -23.30 -9.20 10.92
CA ASP A 41 -23.10 -9.74 9.56
C ASP A 41 -21.72 -9.41 8.92
N THR A 42 -20.68 -9.06 9.69
CA THR A 42 -19.34 -8.75 9.11
C THR A 42 -18.18 -9.43 9.84
N ALA A 43 -17.07 -9.63 9.13
CA ALA A 43 -15.85 -10.17 9.70
C ALA A 43 -15.21 -9.19 10.71
N LEU A 44 -15.51 -9.41 12.00
CA LEU A 44 -15.12 -8.53 13.11
C LEU A 44 -13.61 -8.48 13.38
N GLY A 45 -12.90 -9.60 13.19
CA GLY A 45 -11.53 -9.76 13.69
C GLY A 45 -11.52 -10.27 15.14
N THR A 46 -10.50 -9.92 15.93
CA THR A 46 -10.38 -10.34 17.33
C THR A 46 -10.63 -9.19 18.30
N ILE A 47 -11.27 -9.47 19.45
CA ILE A 47 -11.68 -8.46 20.43
C ILE A 47 -10.83 -8.60 21.70
N SER A 48 -10.28 -7.49 22.20
CA SER A 48 -9.69 -7.42 23.54
C SER A 48 -10.48 -6.45 24.42
N SER A 49 -11.24 -7.00 25.38
CA SER A 49 -12.16 -6.24 26.23
C SER A 49 -11.66 -6.08 27.67
N SER A 50 -12.01 -4.95 28.29
CA SER A 50 -11.82 -4.62 29.70
C SER A 50 -13.07 -3.92 30.25
N SER A 51 -13.07 -3.52 31.53
CA SER A 51 -14.20 -2.81 32.15
C SER A 51 -14.46 -1.40 31.61
N THR A 52 -13.50 -0.79 30.91
CA THR A 52 -13.60 0.60 30.42
C THR A 52 -13.24 0.77 28.94
N HIS A 53 -12.57 -0.20 28.34
CA HIS A 53 -12.14 -0.15 26.93
C HIS A 53 -12.30 -1.51 26.27
N SER A 54 -12.77 -1.54 25.03
CA SER A 54 -12.78 -2.73 24.16
C SER A 54 -12.17 -2.37 22.81
N ILE A 55 -11.16 -3.13 22.38
CA ILE A 55 -10.43 -2.89 21.14
C ILE A 55 -10.74 -4.00 20.15
N LEU A 56 -11.20 -3.62 18.95
CA LEU A 56 -11.42 -4.50 17.82
C LEU A 56 -10.15 -4.51 16.97
N HIS A 57 -9.45 -5.65 16.91
CA HIS A 57 -8.24 -5.85 16.12
C HIS A 57 -8.59 -6.47 14.76
N ILE A 58 -8.49 -5.66 13.72
CA ILE A 58 -8.71 -6.10 12.34
C ILE A 58 -7.35 -6.36 11.70
N ARG A 59 -7.17 -7.55 11.14
CA ARG A 59 -5.91 -8.02 10.54
C ARG A 59 -6.20 -8.67 9.20
N GLN A 60 -5.38 -8.38 8.20
CA GLN A 60 -5.55 -8.83 6.81
C GLN A 60 -6.95 -8.47 6.27
N ALA A 61 -7.30 -7.18 6.32
CA ALA A 61 -8.61 -6.68 5.93
C ALA A 61 -8.98 -7.05 4.48
N THR A 62 -10.13 -7.69 4.28
CA THR A 62 -10.71 -8.01 2.96
C THR A 62 -11.96 -7.16 2.71
N VAL A 63 -12.55 -7.19 1.51
CA VAL A 63 -13.80 -6.48 1.22
C VAL A 63 -14.91 -6.86 2.22
N ALA A 64 -15.07 -8.14 2.56
CA ALA A 64 -15.97 -8.63 3.61
C ALA A 64 -15.68 -8.14 5.06
N THR A 65 -14.62 -7.35 5.29
CA THR A 65 -14.41 -6.64 6.57
C THR A 65 -15.00 -5.23 6.60
N GLU A 66 -15.34 -4.63 5.44
CA GLU A 66 -16.08 -3.37 5.28
C GLU A 66 -17.36 -3.35 6.15
N GLY A 67 -17.90 -2.17 6.38
CA GLY A 67 -19.24 -1.99 6.87
C GLY A 67 -19.34 -1.84 8.38
N THR A 68 -20.59 -1.92 8.86
CA THR A 68 -20.99 -1.49 10.20
C THR A 68 -20.34 -2.29 11.32
N LYS A 69 -19.68 -1.58 12.24
CA LYS A 69 -19.13 -2.11 13.50
C LYS A 69 -19.84 -1.40 14.64
N ILE A 70 -20.41 -2.15 15.58
CA ILE A 70 -21.21 -1.62 16.68
C ILE A 70 -20.44 -1.82 17.97
N CYS A 71 -20.29 -0.76 18.76
CA CYS A 71 -19.86 -0.89 20.15
C CYS A 71 -21.07 -0.71 21.07
N VAL A 72 -21.20 -1.58 22.07
CA VAL A 72 -22.16 -1.48 23.16
C VAL A 72 -21.45 -1.29 24.49
N GLY A 73 -22.05 -0.53 25.40
CA GLY A 73 -21.50 -0.26 26.72
C GLY A 73 -22.58 -0.15 27.78
N SER A 74 -22.31 -0.68 28.98
CA SER A 74 -23.24 -0.65 30.10
C SER A 74 -22.60 -0.05 31.35
N CYS A 75 -23.36 0.77 32.07
CA CYS A 75 -22.90 1.49 33.25
C CYS A 75 -24.07 1.82 34.18
N HIS A 76 -24.02 1.36 35.44
CA HIS A 76 -25.06 1.59 36.45
C HIS A 76 -26.51 1.33 35.97
N GLY A 77 -26.72 0.29 35.15
CA GLY A 77 -28.02 -0.07 34.57
C GLY A 77 -28.44 0.76 33.35
N GLN A 78 -27.67 1.76 32.94
CA GLN A 78 -27.83 2.44 31.65
C GLN A 78 -27.06 1.70 30.55
N GLN A 79 -27.62 1.70 29.34
CA GLN A 79 -27.03 1.16 28.12
C GLN A 79 -26.64 2.29 27.17
N TYR A 80 -25.57 2.08 26.44
CA TYR A 80 -25.00 2.99 25.45
C TYR A 80 -24.64 2.20 24.20
N GLN A 81 -24.83 2.79 23.04
CA GLN A 81 -24.43 2.20 21.75
C GLN A 81 -23.77 3.28 20.90
N GLN A 82 -22.69 2.93 20.22
CA GLN A 82 -22.02 3.78 19.24
C GLN A 82 -21.64 2.94 18.03
N THR A 83 -22.13 3.36 16.87
CA THR A 83 -21.87 2.71 15.58
C THR A 83 -20.81 3.49 14.81
N VAL A 84 -19.96 2.78 14.07
CA VAL A 84 -19.09 3.32 13.02
C VAL A 84 -19.11 2.40 11.79
N THR A 85 -18.75 2.92 10.62
CA THR A 85 -18.60 2.13 9.39
C THR A 85 -17.12 2.02 9.07
N LEU A 86 -16.57 0.80 9.02
CA LEU A 86 -15.22 0.58 8.48
C LEU A 86 -15.28 0.69 6.96
N LYS A 87 -14.38 1.48 6.38
CA LYS A 87 -14.10 1.45 4.95
C LYS A 87 -12.80 0.71 4.66
N VAL A 88 -12.84 -0.16 3.67
CA VAL A 88 -11.71 -0.85 3.07
C VAL A 88 -11.37 -0.15 1.77
N TYR A 89 -10.08 -0.06 1.43
CA TYR A 89 -9.66 0.43 0.13
C TYR A 89 -8.48 -0.35 -0.42
N ALA A 90 -8.40 -0.46 -1.74
CA ALA A 90 -7.24 -0.97 -2.44
C ALA A 90 -6.88 0.01 -3.57
N LEU A 91 -5.61 0.38 -3.65
CA LEU A 91 -5.07 1.22 -4.71
C LEU A 91 -3.59 0.83 -4.88
N PRO A 92 -3.15 0.32 -6.04
CA PRO A 92 -1.77 -0.14 -6.20
C PRO A 92 -0.78 1.03 -6.07
N ASP A 93 0.40 0.77 -5.52
CA ASP A 93 1.43 1.81 -5.32
C ASP A 93 2.03 2.35 -6.63
N THR A 94 1.86 1.62 -7.74
CA THR A 94 2.21 2.07 -9.09
C THR A 94 1.06 1.80 -10.07
N LEU A 95 0.79 2.77 -10.94
CA LEU A 95 -0.03 2.55 -12.13
C LEU A 95 0.83 1.93 -13.24
N ARG A 96 0.23 1.09 -14.08
CA ARG A 96 0.88 0.60 -15.30
C ARG A 96 0.49 1.50 -16.46
N LEU A 97 1.41 2.34 -16.91
CA LEU A 97 1.27 3.13 -18.13
C LEU A 97 2.20 2.57 -19.22
N GLU A 98 1.62 2.03 -20.29
CA GLU A 98 2.34 1.45 -21.42
C GLU A 98 1.95 2.13 -22.74
N ALA A 99 2.91 2.23 -23.67
CA ALA A 99 2.71 2.78 -25.00
C ALA A 99 2.77 1.70 -26.08
N ALA A 100 1.99 1.89 -27.15
CA ALA A 100 2.05 1.15 -28.39
C ALA A 100 2.16 2.14 -29.58
N PRO A 101 3.33 2.24 -30.26
CA PRO A 101 4.58 1.51 -30.01
C PRO A 101 5.23 1.84 -28.64
N ARG A 102 6.07 0.93 -28.13
CA ARG A 102 6.70 1.05 -26.78
C ARG A 102 7.55 2.30 -26.56
N ILE A 103 7.99 2.97 -27.63
CA ILE A 103 8.77 4.22 -27.59
C ILE A 103 7.91 5.30 -28.23
N LEU A 104 7.62 6.37 -27.48
CA LEU A 104 6.86 7.53 -27.93
C LEU A 104 7.75 8.45 -28.77
N ARG A 105 7.91 8.11 -30.05
CA ARG A 105 8.72 8.88 -31.00
C ARG A 105 7.98 10.16 -31.44
N PRO A 106 8.64 11.34 -31.44
CA PRO A 106 8.06 12.56 -31.98
C PRO A 106 7.50 12.41 -33.40
N GLY A 107 6.40 13.09 -33.68
CA GLY A 107 5.74 13.07 -35.00
C GLY A 107 4.95 11.79 -35.31
N HIS A 108 5.04 10.74 -34.48
CA HIS A 108 4.42 9.44 -34.75
C HIS A 108 3.20 9.20 -33.84
N PRO A 109 2.04 8.74 -34.36
CA PRO A 109 0.88 8.46 -33.54
C PRO A 109 1.12 7.26 -32.63
N ALA A 110 0.50 7.28 -31.45
CA ALA A 110 0.64 6.23 -30.44
C ALA A 110 -0.68 5.96 -29.72
N LYS A 111 -0.83 4.75 -29.19
CA LYS A 111 -1.89 4.37 -28.25
C LYS A 111 -1.27 4.19 -26.87
N LEU A 112 -1.75 4.94 -25.89
CA LEU A 112 -1.40 4.77 -24.48
C LEU A 112 -2.45 3.88 -23.80
N ASN A 113 -2.00 3.03 -22.88
CA ASN A 113 -2.83 2.23 -22.00
C ASN A 113 -2.40 2.50 -20.57
N CYS A 114 -3.30 3.03 -19.75
CA CYS A 114 -3.13 3.19 -18.31
C CYS A 114 -4.02 2.19 -17.57
N SER A 115 -3.47 1.46 -16.61
CA SER A 115 -4.23 0.47 -15.84
C SER A 115 -3.82 0.39 -14.38
N ALA A 116 -4.80 0.11 -13.52
CA ALA A 116 -4.63 -0.15 -12.09
C ALA A 116 -5.32 -1.46 -11.73
N MET A 117 -4.56 -2.42 -11.19
CA MET A 117 -5.05 -3.75 -10.87
C MET A 117 -5.41 -3.85 -9.39
N ARG A 118 -6.47 -4.62 -9.08
CA ARG A 118 -6.97 -4.85 -7.71
C ARG A 118 -7.20 -3.56 -6.90
N LEU A 119 -7.99 -2.66 -7.48
CA LEU A 119 -8.49 -1.42 -6.91
C LEU A 119 -9.83 -1.66 -6.18
N TYR A 120 -10.11 -0.93 -5.09
CA TYR A 120 -11.40 -0.94 -4.40
C TYR A 120 -11.62 0.32 -3.56
N PRO A 121 -12.84 0.85 -3.42
CA PRO A 121 -14.03 0.52 -4.22
C PRO A 121 -13.94 1.11 -5.64
N ILE A 122 -14.71 0.58 -6.60
CA ILE A 122 -14.83 1.16 -7.94
C ILE A 122 -15.66 2.46 -7.97
N SER A 123 -16.53 2.65 -6.99
CA SER A 123 -17.45 3.80 -6.93
C SER A 123 -16.73 5.10 -6.55
N GLY A 124 -16.84 6.11 -7.41
CA GLY A 124 -16.19 7.42 -7.22
C GLY A 124 -14.73 7.48 -7.69
N VAL A 125 -14.20 6.41 -8.30
CA VAL A 125 -12.89 6.45 -8.98
C VAL A 125 -12.92 7.46 -10.12
N VAL A 126 -11.85 8.25 -10.22
CA VAL A 126 -11.61 9.15 -11.35
C VAL A 126 -10.26 8.82 -11.96
N LEU A 127 -10.23 8.54 -13.26
CA LEU A 127 -9.01 8.43 -14.05
C LEU A 127 -8.90 9.65 -14.96
N THR A 128 -7.83 10.44 -14.79
CA THR A 128 -7.58 11.67 -15.55
C THR A 128 -6.33 11.51 -16.41
N TRP A 129 -6.46 11.81 -17.70
CA TRP A 129 -5.31 11.91 -18.60
C TRP A 129 -4.82 13.36 -18.73
N TYR A 130 -3.50 13.52 -18.76
CA TYR A 130 -2.83 14.79 -18.99
C TYR A 130 -1.85 14.72 -20.16
N TRP A 131 -1.87 15.77 -20.99
CA TRP A 131 -0.89 16.05 -22.03
C TRP A 131 -0.07 17.28 -21.57
N GLY A 132 1.10 17.03 -21.00
CA GLY A 132 1.90 17.99 -20.24
C GLY A 132 1.11 18.60 -19.07
N HIS A 133 0.62 19.82 -19.29
CA HIS A 133 -0.16 20.60 -18.32
C HIS A 133 -1.68 20.63 -18.62
N GLN A 134 -2.11 20.11 -19.78
CA GLN A 134 -3.52 20.14 -20.19
C GLN A 134 -4.22 18.84 -19.80
N VAL A 135 -5.44 18.95 -19.25
CA VAL A 135 -6.33 17.80 -19.04
C VAL A 135 -6.94 17.39 -20.38
N VAL A 136 -6.84 16.11 -20.72
CA VAL A 136 -7.57 15.52 -21.85
C VAL A 136 -9.02 15.31 -21.43
N LYS A 137 -9.96 15.76 -22.25
CA LYS A 137 -11.40 15.63 -21.98
C LYS A 137 -11.97 14.36 -22.59
N ASP A 138 -13.17 14.01 -22.13
CA ASP A 138 -14.01 12.96 -22.72
C ASP A 138 -13.31 11.58 -22.75
N THR A 139 -12.46 11.32 -21.75
CA THR A 139 -11.79 10.05 -21.50
C THR A 139 -12.54 9.24 -20.44
N ASP A 140 -12.68 7.94 -20.67
CA ASP A 140 -13.32 6.99 -19.77
C ASP A 140 -12.37 5.81 -19.42
N PHE A 141 -12.81 4.90 -18.56
CA PHE A 141 -12.09 3.66 -18.26
C PHE A 141 -13.02 2.44 -18.22
N ASP A 142 -12.59 1.36 -18.86
CA ASP A 142 -13.18 0.04 -18.71
C ASP A 142 -12.81 -0.54 -17.33
N PHE A 143 -13.68 -1.37 -16.75
CA PHE A 143 -13.40 -2.07 -15.49
C PHE A 143 -13.92 -3.51 -15.50
N GLU A 144 -13.15 -4.42 -14.88
CA GLU A 144 -13.52 -5.82 -14.66
C GLU A 144 -13.41 -6.14 -13.17
N GLU A 145 -14.37 -6.90 -12.63
CA GLU A 145 -14.35 -7.39 -11.24
C GLU A 145 -13.59 -8.72 -11.13
N THR A 146 -12.92 -8.98 -10.01
CA THR A 146 -12.17 -10.21 -9.74
C THR A 146 -12.81 -11.05 -8.65
N ASP A 147 -12.39 -12.32 -8.54
CA ASP A 147 -12.83 -13.26 -7.50
C ASP A 147 -12.58 -12.79 -6.04
N GLU A 148 -11.80 -11.70 -5.85
CA GLU A 148 -11.52 -11.08 -4.53
C GLU A 148 -12.46 -9.87 -4.23
N GLU A 149 -13.51 -9.64 -5.04
CA GLU A 149 -14.38 -8.45 -5.00
C GLU A 149 -13.61 -7.13 -5.29
N LEU A 150 -12.45 -7.23 -5.94
CA LEU A 150 -11.58 -6.10 -6.33
C LEU A 150 -11.68 -5.84 -7.84
N TYR A 151 -11.31 -4.65 -8.28
CA TYR A 151 -11.49 -4.20 -9.66
C TYR A 151 -10.17 -3.98 -10.40
N ASN A 152 -10.11 -4.39 -11.66
CA ASN A 152 -9.05 -4.07 -12.59
C ASN A 152 -9.58 -2.99 -13.55
N ILE A 153 -9.00 -1.78 -13.52
CA ILE A 153 -9.38 -0.70 -14.43
C ILE A 153 -8.36 -0.51 -15.56
N VAL A 154 -8.85 -0.16 -16.74
CA VAL A 154 -8.04 0.08 -17.95
C VAL A 154 -8.60 1.29 -18.71
N SER A 155 -7.77 2.29 -18.98
CA SER A 155 -8.11 3.40 -19.87
C SER A 155 -7.15 3.46 -21.06
N THR A 156 -7.71 3.80 -22.21
CA THR A 156 -7.00 3.92 -23.49
C THR A 156 -7.03 5.37 -23.95
N LEU A 157 -5.87 5.95 -24.27
CA LEU A 157 -5.78 7.24 -24.95
C LEU A 157 -5.09 7.06 -26.31
N SER A 158 -5.76 7.49 -27.38
CA SER A 158 -5.17 7.55 -28.73
C SER A 158 -4.62 8.93 -29.00
N VAL A 159 -3.32 9.03 -29.30
CA VAL A 159 -2.58 10.29 -29.46
C VAL A 159 -2.14 10.44 -30.92
N ASN A 160 -2.38 11.60 -31.52
CA ASN A 160 -1.93 11.89 -32.88
C ASN A 160 -0.43 12.22 -32.90
N GLY A 161 0.27 11.89 -33.99
CA GLY A 161 1.71 12.14 -34.10
C GLY A 161 2.11 13.61 -33.94
N ARG A 162 1.22 14.56 -34.27
CA ARG A 162 1.44 16.00 -34.05
C ARG A 162 1.41 16.43 -32.57
N GLU A 163 0.80 15.62 -31.69
CA GLU A 163 0.72 15.85 -30.24
C GLU A 163 1.91 15.21 -29.50
N VAL A 164 2.63 14.28 -30.15
CA VAL A 164 3.88 13.69 -29.66
C VAL A 164 5.05 14.54 -30.16
N ALA A 165 5.64 15.35 -29.28
CA ALA A 165 6.84 16.13 -29.55
C ALA A 165 7.92 15.84 -28.49
N GLU A 166 9.18 16.17 -28.78
CA GLU A 166 10.31 15.85 -27.90
C GLU A 166 10.14 16.46 -26.49
N GLY A 167 10.31 15.65 -25.45
CA GLY A 167 10.17 16.08 -24.06
C GLY A 167 8.72 16.26 -23.58
N VAL A 168 7.71 15.97 -24.41
CA VAL A 168 6.30 16.02 -23.98
C VAL A 168 6.00 14.85 -23.04
N GLU A 169 5.56 15.17 -21.82
CA GLU A 169 5.04 14.18 -20.88
C GLU A 169 3.55 13.86 -21.18
N PHE A 170 3.23 12.57 -21.21
CA PHE A 170 1.87 12.05 -21.08
C PHE A 170 1.74 11.41 -19.70
N ARG A 171 0.73 11.84 -18.92
CA ARG A 171 0.57 11.45 -17.53
C ARG A 171 -0.84 10.93 -17.29
N CYS A 172 -0.95 9.77 -16.65
CA CYS A 172 -2.20 9.20 -16.18
C CYS A 172 -2.26 9.34 -14.66
N GLU A 173 -3.39 9.80 -14.15
CA GLU A 173 -3.68 9.96 -12.73
C GLU A 173 -4.94 9.18 -12.37
N VAL A 174 -4.88 8.39 -11.30
CA VAL A 174 -6.04 7.68 -10.74
C VAL A 174 -6.25 8.18 -9.33
N THR A 175 -7.46 8.68 -9.06
CA THR A 175 -7.86 9.24 -7.77
C THR A 175 -9.04 8.45 -7.20
N LEU A 176 -8.93 8.06 -5.93
CA LEU A 176 -9.85 7.20 -5.19
C LEU A 176 -10.27 7.90 -3.88
N PRO A 177 -11.53 8.40 -3.78
CA PRO A 177 -12.06 9.00 -2.56
C PRO A 177 -12.58 7.94 -1.57
N VAL A 178 -12.11 7.95 -0.33
CA VAL A 178 -12.45 6.95 0.70
C VAL A 178 -12.89 7.64 1.98
N GLY A 179 -14.20 7.93 2.06
CA GLY A 179 -14.77 8.67 3.20
C GLY A 179 -14.42 10.15 3.12
N ARG A 180 -13.37 10.57 3.84
CA ARG A 180 -12.83 11.93 3.81
C ARG A 180 -11.36 12.01 3.40
N GLU A 181 -10.71 10.85 3.27
CA GLU A 181 -9.38 10.74 2.66
C GLU A 181 -9.54 10.59 1.14
N THR A 182 -8.53 11.04 0.40
CA THR A 182 -8.47 10.86 -1.06
C THR A 182 -7.08 10.36 -1.41
N PHE A 183 -7.00 9.20 -2.06
CA PHE A 183 -5.75 8.58 -2.46
C PHE A 183 -5.54 8.76 -3.96
N THR A 184 -4.41 9.32 -4.34
CA THR A 184 -4.04 9.52 -5.75
C THR A 184 -2.80 8.69 -6.10
N ARG A 185 -2.74 8.24 -7.35
CA ARG A 185 -1.60 7.58 -7.98
C ARG A 185 -1.36 8.18 -9.35
N VAL A 186 -0.10 8.23 -9.76
CA VAL A 186 0.35 8.86 -11.00
C VAL A 186 1.34 7.93 -11.69
N ALA A 187 1.26 7.84 -13.01
CA ALA A 187 2.35 7.35 -13.86
C ALA A 187 2.48 8.26 -15.08
N SER A 188 3.69 8.43 -15.59
CA SER A 188 3.94 9.20 -16.79
C SER A 188 4.97 8.55 -17.73
N LEU A 189 4.88 8.93 -19.00
CA LEU A 189 5.82 8.60 -20.06
C LEU A 189 6.20 9.88 -20.79
N VAL A 190 7.48 10.04 -21.12
CA VAL A 190 7.97 11.19 -21.88
C VAL A 190 8.29 10.75 -23.31
N ALA A 191 7.89 11.56 -24.29
CA ALA A 191 8.24 11.35 -25.69
C ALA A 191 9.71 11.70 -25.97
N SER A 192 10.41 10.81 -26.66
CA SER A 192 11.85 10.93 -26.91
C SER A 192 12.27 10.41 -28.30
N ALA A 193 13.28 11.06 -28.87
CA ALA A 193 13.84 10.75 -30.18
C ALA A 193 14.92 9.68 -30.14
N GLU A 194 15.31 9.18 -28.96
CA GLU A 194 16.38 8.19 -28.79
C GLU A 194 16.02 6.86 -29.46
N ALA A 195 16.58 6.67 -30.67
CA ALA A 195 16.87 5.34 -31.16
C ALA A 195 17.91 4.69 -30.24
N VAL A 196 17.71 3.40 -29.92
CA VAL A 196 18.73 2.60 -29.23
C VAL A 196 20.03 2.70 -30.02
N THR A 197 21.09 3.18 -29.36
CA THR A 197 22.41 3.35 -29.98
C THR A 197 22.99 1.99 -30.33
N GLU A 198 22.81 1.56 -31.58
CA GLU A 198 23.45 0.34 -32.09
C GLU A 198 24.95 0.57 -32.16
N GLN A 199 25.66 -0.01 -31.19
CA GLN A 199 27.11 0.11 -31.02
C GLN A 199 27.81 -0.29 -32.35
N PRO A 200 28.66 0.57 -32.94
CA PRO A 200 29.34 0.22 -34.18
C PRO A 200 30.15 -1.07 -34.02
N ALA A 201 29.82 -2.09 -34.81
CA ALA A 201 30.51 -3.37 -34.79
C ALA A 201 31.98 -3.18 -35.20
N ALA A 202 32.89 -3.34 -34.25
CA ALA A 202 34.32 -3.17 -34.50
C ALA A 202 34.83 -4.24 -35.48
N VAL A 203 35.31 -3.81 -36.64
CA VAL A 203 35.92 -4.70 -37.64
C VAL A 203 37.24 -5.22 -37.09
N VAL A 204 37.31 -6.54 -36.85
CA VAL A 204 38.55 -7.23 -36.52
C VAL A 204 38.80 -8.33 -37.55
N THR A 205 39.81 -8.13 -38.38
CA THR A 205 40.24 -9.08 -39.42
C THR A 205 41.50 -9.82 -38.95
N SER A 206 41.59 -11.12 -39.28
CA SER A 206 42.81 -11.90 -39.57
C SER A 206 43.05 -13.18 -38.73
N MET A 207 42.83 -14.32 -39.40
CA MET A 207 43.66 -15.56 -39.47
C MET A 207 44.33 -16.15 -38.20
N GLY A 208 44.09 -17.46 -37.94
CA GLY A 208 44.85 -18.23 -36.95
C GLY A 208 44.39 -19.68 -36.71
N SER A 209 44.38 -20.55 -37.74
CA SER A 209 44.11 -22.01 -37.60
C SER A 209 45.40 -22.82 -37.41
N PRO A 210 45.36 -24.14 -37.06
CA PRO A 210 44.28 -24.97 -36.51
C PRO A 210 44.67 -25.64 -35.17
N SER A 211 43.81 -26.52 -34.63
CA SER A 211 44.16 -27.43 -33.52
C SER A 211 43.79 -28.89 -33.85
N THR A 212 44.72 -29.82 -33.63
CA THR A 212 44.56 -31.27 -33.82
C THR A 212 44.95 -32.03 -32.54
N ALA A 213 44.04 -32.85 -32.02
CA ALA A 213 44.19 -33.49 -30.71
C ALA A 213 44.91 -34.85 -30.75
N ARG A 214 45.62 -35.20 -29.66
CA ARG A 214 46.08 -36.58 -29.36
C ARG A 214 46.16 -36.89 -27.85
N THR A 215 45.36 -37.87 -27.42
CA THR A 215 45.66 -39.00 -26.50
C THR A 215 46.60 -38.83 -25.27
N ALA A 216 46.03 -39.09 -24.08
CA ALA A 216 46.37 -40.11 -23.05
C ALA A 216 47.84 -40.47 -22.70
N ALA A 217 48.23 -40.88 -21.47
CA ALA A 217 47.51 -41.22 -20.22
C ALA A 217 48.25 -40.59 -18.99
N THR A 218 48.19 -40.96 -17.69
CA THR A 218 47.68 -42.11 -16.86
C THR A 218 47.37 -41.53 -15.43
N THR A 219 47.19 -42.18 -14.25
CA THR A 219 47.47 -43.53 -13.68
C THR A 219 46.59 -43.83 -12.44
N ALA A 220 46.36 -45.12 -12.14
CA ALA A 220 46.18 -45.81 -10.83
C ALA A 220 45.43 -45.18 -9.62
N LEU A 221 44.33 -45.87 -9.22
CA LEU A 221 43.90 -46.18 -7.84
C LEU A 221 44.58 -47.54 -7.37
N PRO A 222 44.32 -48.21 -6.22
CA PRO A 222 43.18 -48.21 -5.25
C PRO A 222 43.67 -48.32 -3.75
N PRO A 223 42.96 -48.89 -2.72
CA PRO A 223 41.57 -49.39 -2.60
C PRO A 223 40.77 -48.92 -1.35
N GLY A 224 39.49 -49.35 -1.25
CA GLY A 224 38.60 -49.25 -0.07
C GLY A 224 38.69 -50.49 0.86
N PRO A 225 37.59 -51.06 1.41
CA PRO A 225 36.14 -50.90 1.10
C PRO A 225 35.43 -50.07 2.23
N SER A 226 34.17 -50.19 2.68
CA SER A 226 33.05 -51.17 2.59
C SER A 226 31.67 -50.53 2.84
N VAL A 227 30.58 -51.28 2.57
CA VAL A 227 29.18 -51.01 2.97
C VAL A 227 28.52 -52.33 3.42
N PRO A 228 27.56 -52.31 4.35
CA PRO A 228 26.42 -53.23 4.26
C PRO A 228 25.04 -52.57 4.47
N THR A 229 24.02 -53.13 3.82
CA THR A 229 22.60 -52.72 3.85
C THR A 229 21.83 -53.48 4.95
N GLY A 230 20.75 -52.89 5.51
CA GLY A 230 19.81 -53.63 6.37
C GLY A 230 18.59 -52.86 6.89
N ASP A 231 17.42 -53.13 6.30
CA ASP A 231 16.09 -53.13 6.96
C ASP A 231 15.91 -54.50 7.70
N PRO A 232 14.92 -54.78 8.59
CA PRO A 232 13.52 -54.28 8.56
C PRO A 232 12.74 -54.11 9.91
N THR A 233 11.44 -53.76 9.78
CA THR A 233 10.26 -54.17 10.63
C THR A 233 9.89 -53.49 11.97
N THR A 234 8.69 -52.87 11.96
CA THR A 234 7.57 -52.89 12.95
C THR A 234 7.77 -52.81 14.48
N ALA A 235 7.17 -51.76 15.08
CA ALA A 235 6.25 -51.78 16.25
C ALA A 235 5.74 -50.34 16.53
N GLN A 236 4.69 -50.02 17.29
CA GLN A 236 3.36 -50.62 17.56
C GLN A 236 2.55 -49.56 18.36
N ASP A 237 1.24 -49.40 18.10
CA ASP A 237 0.27 -48.53 18.82
C ASP A 237 0.08 -48.94 20.31
N PRO A 238 -0.47 -48.11 21.25
CA PRO A 238 -1.82 -47.53 21.12
C PRO A 238 -2.22 -46.22 21.88
N ASN A 239 -3.39 -45.67 21.49
CA ASN A 239 -4.51 -45.06 22.27
C ASN A 239 -4.26 -44.42 23.66
N THR A 240 -4.91 -43.32 24.08
CA THR A 240 -6.39 -43.15 24.22
C THR A 240 -6.72 -41.68 24.59
N GLY A 241 -7.85 -41.04 24.28
CA GLY A 241 -9.01 -41.45 23.46
C GLY A 241 -10.39 -41.34 24.14
N THR A 242 -10.90 -40.14 24.46
CA THR A 242 -12.24 -39.96 25.09
C THR A 242 -13.10 -38.88 24.41
N THR A 243 -14.34 -39.24 24.07
CA THR A 243 -15.39 -38.38 23.48
C THR A 243 -16.41 -37.96 24.55
N LEU A 244 -17.11 -36.84 24.35
CA LEU A 244 -18.51 -36.73 24.75
C LEU A 244 -19.28 -35.82 23.77
N ASP A 245 -20.54 -36.15 23.52
CA ASP A 245 -21.39 -35.61 22.45
C ASP A 245 -22.86 -35.66 22.92
N LEU A 246 -23.66 -34.63 22.61
CA LEU A 246 -25.12 -34.69 22.66
C LEU A 246 -25.75 -33.52 21.89
N ALA A 247 -26.87 -33.78 21.19
CA ALA A 247 -27.48 -32.85 20.24
C ALA A 247 -28.92 -32.42 20.60
N ALA A 248 -29.26 -31.21 20.15
CA ALA A 248 -30.58 -30.69 19.77
C ALA A 248 -31.74 -30.65 20.79
N VAL A 249 -32.63 -29.65 20.64
CA VAL A 249 -34.06 -29.79 20.23
C VAL A 249 -34.85 -28.48 20.46
N THR A 250 -35.86 -28.24 19.61
CA THR A 250 -36.95 -27.22 19.67
C THR A 250 -36.69 -25.72 19.50
N ASN A 251 -37.60 -25.13 18.72
CA ASN A 251 -37.98 -23.71 18.59
C ASN A 251 -39.47 -23.64 19.00
N PRO A 252 -40.01 -22.51 19.53
CA PRO A 252 -41.20 -21.97 18.85
C PRO A 252 -41.41 -20.43 18.89
N SER A 253 -41.85 -19.92 17.73
CA SER A 253 -42.96 -18.96 17.52
C SER A 253 -43.12 -17.66 18.35
N SER A 254 -43.05 -16.54 17.62
CA SER A 254 -43.99 -15.37 17.62
C SER A 254 -44.56 -14.78 18.93
N THR A 255 -44.44 -13.45 19.07
CA THR A 255 -45.57 -12.56 19.44
C THR A 255 -45.25 -11.12 18.98
N GLU A 256 -46.21 -10.47 18.31
CA GLU A 256 -46.21 -9.03 18.02
C GLU A 256 -47.00 -8.29 19.13
N PRO A 257 -46.64 -7.04 19.46
CA PRO A 257 -47.71 -6.04 19.58
C PRO A 257 -47.33 -4.66 19.02
N SER A 258 -47.88 -4.36 17.84
CA SER A 258 -48.77 -3.24 17.54
C SER A 258 -48.52 -1.85 18.19
N VAL A 259 -48.45 -0.86 17.29
CA VAL A 259 -48.43 0.60 17.55
C VAL A 259 -49.74 1.09 18.20
N PRO A 260 -49.68 2.08 19.09
CA PRO A 260 -50.59 3.24 19.00
C PRO A 260 -49.86 4.51 18.53
N GLN A 261 -50.48 5.23 17.60
CA GLN A 261 -50.12 6.61 17.30
C GLN A 261 -50.68 7.53 18.38
N ASP A 262 -50.03 8.66 18.67
CA ASP A 262 -50.82 9.89 18.75
C ASP A 262 -50.05 11.16 18.40
N LEU A 263 -50.83 12.16 18.01
CA LEU A 263 -50.48 13.43 17.38
C LEU A 263 -49.83 14.43 18.36
N ILE A 264 -48.99 15.33 17.84
CA ILE A 264 -49.27 16.79 17.77
C ILE A 264 -48.16 17.54 17.01
N ALA A 265 -48.52 18.62 16.32
CA ALA A 265 -47.64 19.41 15.45
C ALA A 265 -46.84 20.50 16.19
N GLY A 266 -45.73 20.98 15.58
CA GLY A 266 -44.89 22.00 16.23
C GLY A 266 -43.70 22.55 15.43
N SER A 267 -43.84 22.85 14.13
CA SER A 267 -42.90 23.77 13.46
C SER A 267 -43.14 25.20 13.93
N PRO A 268 -42.11 26.06 14.02
CA PRO A 268 -41.93 26.95 12.87
C PRO A 268 -40.47 27.28 12.48
N THR A 269 -40.35 27.71 11.22
CA THR A 269 -39.38 28.67 10.68
C THR A 269 -39.29 29.96 11.52
N SER A 270 -38.28 30.83 11.45
CA SER A 270 -37.11 30.96 10.56
C SER A 270 -36.09 31.93 11.19
N HIS A 271 -34.84 31.96 10.68
CA HIS A 271 -34.25 33.13 10.00
C HIS A 271 -32.71 33.07 9.98
N ALA A 272 -32.14 33.31 8.81
CA ALA A 272 -30.73 33.66 8.65
C ALA A 272 -30.57 35.18 8.61
N ALA A 273 -29.42 35.67 9.07
CA ALA A 273 -28.99 37.06 8.86
C ALA A 273 -27.48 37.05 8.56
N THR A 274 -27.13 37.33 7.29
CA THR A 274 -25.75 37.49 6.84
C THR A 274 -25.42 38.97 6.78
N THR A 275 -24.26 39.39 7.31
CA THR A 275 -23.74 40.73 7.03
C THR A 275 -22.22 40.75 6.96
N THR A 276 -21.71 41.19 5.81
CA THR A 276 -20.29 41.40 5.54
C THR A 276 -20.04 42.91 5.45
N THR A 277 -18.99 43.44 6.08
CA THR A 277 -18.23 44.59 5.53
C THR A 277 -16.91 44.87 6.26
N LEU A 278 -15.91 45.21 5.45
CA LEU A 278 -14.73 46.04 5.73
C LEU A 278 -14.80 47.18 4.66
N PRO A 279 -13.95 48.23 4.64
CA PRO A 279 -12.87 48.60 5.55
C PRO A 279 -12.86 50.09 5.99
N GLY A 280 -11.88 50.47 6.82
CA GLY A 280 -11.52 51.85 7.15
C GLY A 280 -10.03 51.94 7.51
N SER A 281 -9.38 53.08 7.26
CA SER A 281 -7.91 53.25 7.36
C SER A 281 -7.49 54.48 8.15
N GLY A 282 -6.36 54.37 8.85
CA GLY A 282 -5.53 55.51 9.26
C GLY A 282 -5.52 55.83 10.76
N THR A 283 -4.37 55.63 11.42
CA THR A 283 -3.46 56.72 11.89
C THR A 283 -2.26 56.08 12.61
N ALA A 284 -1.08 56.69 12.54
CA ALA A 284 0.14 56.17 13.19
C ALA A 284 0.22 56.53 14.69
N GLY A 285 0.79 55.65 15.50
CA GLY A 285 1.11 55.89 16.91
C GLY A 285 2.25 54.99 17.38
N THR A 286 3.39 55.57 17.71
CA THR A 286 4.62 54.81 18.01
C THR A 286 4.63 54.29 19.44
N GLY A 287 4.82 52.99 19.62
CA GLY A 287 5.09 52.38 20.93
C GLY A 287 5.89 51.08 20.77
N PRO A 288 6.89 50.80 21.64
CA PRO A 288 7.66 49.56 21.57
C PRO A 288 6.78 48.39 22.07
N SER A 289 6.30 47.55 21.16
CA SER A 289 5.53 46.37 21.55
C SER A 289 6.43 45.37 22.29
N MET A 290 5.92 44.81 23.38
CA MET A 290 6.67 43.89 24.22
C MET A 290 6.94 42.56 23.50
N GLY A 291 8.20 42.13 23.55
CA GLY A 291 8.57 40.72 23.66
C GLY A 291 8.00 39.79 22.58
N THR A 292 8.47 39.95 21.33
CA THR A 292 8.40 38.88 20.32
C THR A 292 9.04 37.62 20.90
N THR A 293 8.22 36.71 21.41
CA THR A 293 8.70 35.46 22.01
C THR A 293 9.41 34.65 20.92
N PRO A 294 10.65 34.18 21.14
CA PRO A 294 11.40 33.48 20.10
C PRO A 294 10.59 32.29 19.58
N ALA A 295 10.18 32.36 18.32
CA ALA A 295 9.44 31.29 17.67
C ALA A 295 10.39 30.10 17.52
N CYS A 296 10.15 29.04 18.29
CA CYS A 296 10.88 27.80 18.09
C CYS A 296 10.62 27.29 16.68
N SER A 297 11.66 26.90 15.95
CA SER A 297 11.52 26.30 14.62
C SER A 297 11.82 24.81 14.66
N LEU A 298 10.86 24.01 14.21
CA LEU A 298 11.04 22.58 13.98
C LEU A 298 11.65 22.36 12.58
N GLN A 299 12.58 21.42 12.47
CA GLN A 299 13.26 21.07 11.22
C GLN A 299 13.42 19.55 11.12
N ILE A 300 13.39 19.02 9.89
CA ILE A 300 13.56 17.59 9.58
C ILE A 300 14.45 17.46 8.34
N TRP A 301 15.38 16.51 8.34
CA TRP A 301 16.27 16.23 7.21
C TRP A 301 16.76 14.77 7.24
N SER A 302 17.46 14.37 6.17
CA SER A 302 18.05 13.04 5.99
C SER A 302 19.53 13.13 5.63
N LEU A 303 20.31 12.14 6.09
CA LEU A 303 21.73 11.97 5.80
C LEU A 303 22.02 10.49 5.48
N PRO A 304 22.36 10.13 4.24
CA PRO A 304 22.29 10.94 3.01
C PRO A 304 20.87 11.48 2.71
N PRO A 305 20.73 12.53 1.87
CA PRO A 305 19.42 13.15 1.59
C PRO A 305 18.42 12.18 0.96
N THR A 306 18.92 11.25 0.13
CA THR A 306 18.17 10.12 -0.42
C THR A 306 18.78 8.81 0.07
N GLY A 307 17.96 7.79 0.29
CA GLY A 307 18.43 6.48 0.70
C GLY A 307 18.90 5.62 -0.48
N THR A 308 19.74 4.63 -0.18
CA THR A 308 20.14 3.58 -1.12
C THR A 308 19.99 2.23 -0.44
N ARG A 309 19.42 1.24 -1.13
CA ARG A 309 19.14 -0.09 -0.59
C ARG A 309 20.42 -0.73 -0.04
N GLY A 310 20.34 -1.31 1.16
CA GLY A 310 21.47 -1.93 1.85
C GLY A 310 22.50 -0.97 2.45
N ARG A 311 22.35 0.36 2.27
CA ARG A 311 23.24 1.38 2.85
C ARG A 311 22.63 2.00 4.11
N ALA A 312 23.48 2.52 5.00
CA ALA A 312 23.01 3.21 6.19
C ALA A 312 22.33 4.55 5.85
N LEU A 313 21.29 4.89 6.62
CA LEU A 313 20.51 6.11 6.48
C LEU A 313 20.12 6.64 7.87
N ARG A 314 20.24 7.96 8.08
CA ARG A 314 19.71 8.66 9.26
C ARG A 314 18.68 9.68 8.83
N ILE A 315 17.49 9.64 9.44
CA ILE A 315 16.50 10.72 9.35
C ILE A 315 16.50 11.43 10.70
N GLU A 316 16.60 12.74 10.73
CA GLU A 316 16.81 13.52 11.96
C GLU A 316 15.84 14.70 12.03
N CYS A 317 15.17 14.83 13.17
CA CYS A 317 14.28 15.92 13.49
C CYS A 317 14.81 16.71 14.69
N HIS A 318 14.75 18.04 14.63
CA HIS A 318 15.32 18.92 15.64
C HIS A 318 14.49 20.20 15.81
N ALA A 319 14.22 20.57 17.06
CA ALA A 319 13.53 21.78 17.46
C ALA A 319 14.52 22.83 17.99
N ARG A 320 14.71 23.92 17.24
CA ARG A 320 15.48 25.09 17.67
C ARG A 320 14.61 25.97 18.58
N CYS A 321 14.42 25.53 19.82
CA CYS A 321 13.70 26.26 20.87
C CYS A 321 14.65 27.03 21.79
N ALA A 322 14.18 28.13 22.39
CA ALA A 322 14.94 28.91 23.39
C ALA A 322 14.93 28.30 24.81
N GLY A 323 14.48 27.05 24.94
CA GLY A 323 14.36 26.29 26.18
C GLY A 323 14.04 24.84 25.87
N ASN A 324 14.01 23.98 26.90
CA ASN A 324 13.83 22.54 26.73
C ASN A 324 12.54 22.20 25.97
N ALA A 325 12.68 21.43 24.90
CA ALA A 325 11.59 20.93 24.09
C ALA A 325 11.79 19.44 23.80
N THR A 326 10.71 18.77 23.45
CA THR A 326 10.73 17.35 23.05
C THR A 326 10.11 17.22 21.68
N VAL A 327 10.75 16.46 20.80
CA VAL A 327 10.20 16.11 19.47
C VAL A 327 9.83 14.63 19.44
N GLY A 328 8.88 14.27 18.57
CA GLY A 328 8.46 12.89 18.39
C GLY A 328 8.01 12.61 16.95
N TRP A 329 8.08 11.34 16.56
CA TRP A 329 7.67 10.88 15.24
C TRP A 329 6.18 10.58 15.20
N LEU A 330 5.46 11.25 14.29
CA LEU A 330 4.00 11.12 14.12
C LEU A 330 3.64 10.26 12.90
N ARG A 331 4.54 10.18 11.91
CA ARG A 331 4.43 9.25 10.77
C ARG A 331 5.81 8.78 10.33
N THR A 332 5.93 7.50 10.04
CA THR A 332 7.08 6.85 9.38
C THR A 332 6.54 5.83 8.36
N PRO A 333 7.21 5.59 7.22
CA PRO A 333 6.73 4.62 6.23
C PRO A 333 6.65 3.17 6.74
N ALA A 334 7.60 2.76 7.57
CA ALA A 334 7.54 1.51 8.33
C ALA A 334 7.19 1.78 9.80
N ALA A 335 6.86 0.74 10.57
CA ALA A 335 6.67 0.85 12.01
C ALA A 335 7.96 1.32 12.71
N LEU A 336 7.83 2.14 13.76
CA LEU A 336 8.99 2.69 14.49
C LEU A 336 9.96 1.62 15.03
N SER A 337 9.48 0.40 15.28
CA SER A 337 10.31 -0.75 15.68
C SER A 337 11.28 -1.26 14.60
N GLN A 338 11.15 -0.82 13.34
CA GLN A 338 12.12 -1.09 12.26
C GLN A 338 13.28 -0.09 12.25
N TYR A 339 13.21 0.98 13.06
CA TYR A 339 14.23 2.02 13.17
C TYR A 339 14.88 1.97 14.54
N ARG A 340 16.16 2.34 14.61
CA ARG A 340 16.82 2.65 15.88
C ARG A 340 16.61 4.13 16.19
N GLU A 341 15.64 4.44 17.05
CA GLU A 341 15.41 5.81 17.50
C GLU A 341 16.48 6.26 18.52
N GLU A 342 16.97 7.49 18.35
CA GLU A 342 17.94 8.16 19.19
C GLU A 342 17.39 9.54 19.58
N SER A 343 16.73 9.63 20.73
CA SER A 343 16.18 10.89 21.26
C SER A 343 17.16 11.58 22.22
N ALA A 344 17.33 12.90 22.03
CA ALA A 344 18.28 13.75 22.75
C ALA A 344 17.62 15.10 23.11
N GLY A 345 16.52 15.04 23.85
CA GLY A 345 15.72 16.21 24.22
C GLY A 345 15.07 16.85 23.00
N SER A 346 15.64 17.96 22.54
CA SER A 346 15.11 18.74 21.41
C SER A 346 15.41 18.15 20.03
N SER A 347 16.10 17.01 19.92
CA SER A 347 16.14 16.20 18.70
C SER A 347 15.72 14.75 18.94
N SER A 348 15.25 14.11 17.86
CA SER A 348 15.16 12.67 17.72
C SER A 348 15.63 12.28 16.33
N ALA A 349 16.38 11.19 16.22
CA ALA A 349 16.86 10.66 14.95
C ALA A 349 16.51 9.17 14.80
N LEU A 350 16.02 8.79 13.63
CA LEU A 350 15.80 7.42 13.22
C LEU A 350 17.04 6.95 12.44
N ARG A 351 17.76 5.96 12.97
CA ARG A 351 18.85 5.28 12.25
C ARG A 351 18.37 3.96 11.64
N LEU A 352 18.80 3.74 10.41
CA LEU A 352 18.73 2.48 9.67
C LEU A 352 20.15 2.07 9.30
N ASP A 353 20.62 0.92 9.77
CA ASP A 353 21.94 0.40 9.36
C ASP A 353 21.92 -0.10 7.91
N ARG A 354 20.74 -0.50 7.41
CA ARG A 354 20.47 -0.86 6.01
C ARG A 354 19.08 -0.33 5.61
N ALA A 355 19.03 0.68 4.74
CA ALA A 355 17.79 1.14 4.13
C ALA A 355 17.23 0.09 3.15
N GLU A 356 15.92 0.06 2.98
CA GLU A 356 15.17 -0.91 2.16
C GLU A 356 14.05 -0.14 1.44
N PRO A 357 13.46 -0.65 0.35
CA PRO A 357 12.46 0.09 -0.42
C PRO A 357 11.24 0.54 0.40
N TRP A 358 10.82 -0.24 1.40
CA TRP A 358 9.71 0.12 2.30
C TRP A 358 10.06 1.18 3.36
N HIS A 359 11.33 1.61 3.44
CA HIS A 359 11.73 2.79 4.23
C HIS A 359 11.59 4.10 3.43
N GLN A 360 11.17 4.04 2.16
CA GLN A 360 10.81 5.23 1.38
C GLN A 360 9.40 5.75 1.73
N GLY A 361 9.17 7.05 1.55
CA GLY A 361 7.87 7.68 1.70
C GLY A 361 7.89 8.86 2.66
N HIS A 362 6.76 9.12 3.30
CA HIS A 362 6.49 10.36 4.02
C HIS A 362 6.73 10.22 5.54
N TYR A 363 7.76 10.90 6.03
CA TYR A 363 8.09 11.06 7.45
C TYR A 363 7.46 12.33 7.99
N GLN A 364 6.88 12.28 9.20
CA GLN A 364 6.33 13.45 9.90
C GLN A 364 6.85 13.50 11.33
N CYS A 365 7.40 14.64 11.72
CA CYS A 365 7.85 14.94 13.07
C CYS A 365 6.99 16.04 13.69
N VAL A 366 6.74 15.95 14.99
CA VAL A 366 5.94 16.90 15.76
C VAL A 366 6.69 17.42 16.99
N LEU A 367 6.53 18.72 17.27
CA LEU A 367 6.98 19.36 18.51
C LEU A 367 5.94 19.12 19.61
N LEU A 368 6.32 18.42 20.67
CA LEU A 368 5.42 18.07 21.78
C LEU A 368 5.34 19.23 22.78
N GLY A 369 4.16 19.86 22.90
CA GLY A 369 3.91 20.93 23.87
C GLY A 369 2.76 21.87 23.48
N HIS A 370 2.66 23.01 24.16
CA HIS A 370 1.58 24.00 24.01
C HIS A 370 1.48 24.68 22.62
N ARG A 371 2.47 24.51 21.75
CA ARG A 371 2.44 24.94 20.34
C ARG A 371 2.93 23.79 19.47
N ALA A 372 2.04 22.83 19.21
CA ALA A 372 2.31 21.72 18.31
C ALA A 372 2.64 22.26 16.90
N GLN A 373 3.90 22.09 16.50
CA GLN A 373 4.36 22.33 15.14
C GLN A 373 4.63 20.98 14.49
N MET A 374 4.35 20.85 13.21
CA MET A 374 4.63 19.65 12.43
C MET A 374 5.50 20.01 11.24
N VAL A 375 6.45 19.14 10.91
CA VAL A 375 7.23 19.20 9.67
C VAL A 375 7.24 17.82 9.02
N SER A 376 7.30 17.81 7.69
CA SER A 376 7.33 16.61 6.87
C SER A 376 8.60 16.52 6.03
N LEU A 377 9.01 15.30 5.73
CA LEU A 377 10.05 14.97 4.77
C LEU A 377 9.57 13.80 3.92
N GLU A 378 9.67 13.93 2.61
CA GLU A 378 9.48 12.82 1.69
C GLU A 378 10.85 12.31 1.24
N LEU A 379 11.07 10.99 1.38
CA LEU A 379 12.36 10.37 1.19
C LEU A 379 12.25 9.17 0.26
N LEU A 380 13.07 9.13 -0.79
CA LEU A 380 13.18 8.01 -1.72
C LEU A 380 14.33 7.08 -1.34
N VAL A 381 14.17 5.77 -1.56
CA VAL A 381 15.21 4.76 -1.36
C VAL A 381 15.48 4.04 -2.68
N PHE A 382 16.58 4.39 -3.35
CA PHE A 382 16.95 3.82 -4.64
C PHE A 382 17.52 2.41 -4.50
N ALA A 383 17.39 1.58 -5.54
CA ALA A 383 18.12 0.31 -5.62
C ALA A 383 19.63 0.57 -5.75
N ASP A 384 20.47 -0.25 -5.10
CA ASP A 384 21.93 -0.09 -5.13
C ASP A 384 22.46 -0.47 -6.53
N SER A 385 22.77 0.53 -7.36
CA SER A 385 23.05 0.39 -8.80
C SER A 385 24.48 -0.09 -9.11
N PHE A 386 24.98 -1.06 -8.34
CA PHE A 386 26.30 -1.66 -8.53
C PHE A 386 26.32 -2.70 -9.66
N ASN A 387 26.37 -2.19 -10.89
CA ASN A 387 27.07 -2.76 -12.06
C ASN A 387 27.19 -4.30 -12.15
N SER A 388 26.07 -5.02 -12.10
CA SER A 388 26.02 -6.47 -12.31
C SER A 388 26.18 -6.81 -13.80
N THR A 389 27.42 -6.88 -14.28
CA THR A 389 27.74 -7.44 -15.61
C THR A 389 27.17 -8.86 -15.70
N PRO A 390 26.28 -9.18 -16.66
CA PRO A 390 25.66 -10.49 -16.74
C PRO A 390 26.69 -11.53 -17.17
N ALA A 391 27.10 -12.39 -16.23
CA ALA A 391 27.92 -13.55 -16.53
C ALA A 391 27.17 -14.48 -17.49
N ILE A 392 27.85 -14.89 -18.56
CA ILE A 392 27.27 -15.53 -19.76
C ILE A 392 26.52 -16.82 -19.40
N ALA A 393 25.19 -16.81 -19.53
CA ALA A 393 24.32 -17.98 -19.42
C ALA A 393 23.87 -18.46 -20.82
N MET A 394 24.83 -18.92 -21.64
CA MET A 394 24.57 -19.34 -23.03
C MET A 394 24.32 -20.85 -23.10
N GLY A 395 23.06 -21.29 -23.14
CA GLY A 395 22.71 -22.71 -23.18
C GLY A 395 21.28 -23.03 -23.67
N THR A 396 21.18 -24.14 -24.40
CA THR A 396 19.93 -24.91 -24.67
C THR A 396 18.72 -24.21 -25.29
N ALA A 397 18.90 -23.47 -26.40
CA ALA A 397 17.80 -23.12 -27.33
C ALA A 397 17.70 -24.05 -28.58
N GLY A 398 18.57 -25.06 -28.70
CA GLY A 398 18.79 -25.80 -29.95
C GLY A 398 18.04 -27.13 -30.15
N SER A 399 17.08 -27.50 -29.28
CA SER A 399 16.58 -28.89 -29.22
C SER A 399 15.18 -29.14 -29.81
N LEU A 400 14.36 -28.10 -30.02
CA LEU A 400 12.94 -28.29 -30.42
C LEU A 400 12.72 -28.47 -31.92
N LEU A 401 13.48 -27.80 -32.79
CA LEU A 401 13.31 -27.90 -34.24
C LEU A 401 13.67 -29.29 -34.80
N GLY A 402 14.64 -29.98 -34.21
CA GLY A 402 15.07 -31.31 -34.66
C GLY A 402 13.98 -32.38 -34.54
N LEU A 403 13.18 -32.34 -33.47
CA LEU A 403 12.10 -33.30 -33.21
C LEU A 403 10.92 -33.15 -34.19
N ILE A 404 10.65 -31.93 -34.67
CA ILE A 404 9.59 -31.67 -35.66
C ILE A 404 9.97 -32.28 -37.02
N VAL A 405 11.24 -32.16 -37.43
CA VAL A 405 11.73 -32.72 -38.70
C VAL A 405 11.72 -34.26 -38.67
N THR A 406 12.21 -34.89 -37.60
CA THR A 406 12.21 -36.37 -37.51
C THR A 406 10.79 -36.95 -37.45
N GLY A 407 9.87 -36.30 -36.73
CA GLY A 407 8.44 -36.67 -36.72
C GLY A 407 7.74 -36.52 -38.08
N ALA A 408 8.13 -35.54 -38.89
CA ALA A 408 7.61 -35.37 -40.24
C ALA A 408 8.13 -36.44 -41.22
N VAL A 409 9.40 -36.84 -41.10
CA VAL A 409 10.03 -37.87 -41.94
C VAL A 409 9.46 -39.26 -41.61
N SER A 410 9.30 -39.62 -40.34
CA SER A 410 8.74 -40.92 -39.95
C SER A 410 7.29 -41.10 -40.44
N ARG A 411 6.43 -40.06 -40.31
CA ARG A 411 5.07 -40.06 -40.87
C ARG A 411 5.02 -40.22 -42.40
N ARG A 412 6.01 -39.68 -43.14
CA ARG A 412 6.10 -39.84 -44.61
C ARG A 412 6.58 -41.22 -45.02
N LEU A 413 7.51 -41.83 -44.27
CA LEU A 413 7.98 -43.20 -44.52
C LEU A 413 6.88 -44.23 -44.18
N TRP A 414 6.18 -44.08 -43.05
CA TRP A 414 5.13 -45.03 -42.65
C TRP A 414 3.95 -45.07 -43.64
N LYS A 415 3.64 -43.95 -44.31
CA LYS A 415 2.66 -43.91 -45.41
C LYS A 415 3.13 -44.56 -46.73
N ARG A 416 4.43 -44.83 -46.91
CA ARG A 416 4.98 -45.51 -48.10
C ARG A 416 5.10 -47.03 -47.97
N PHE A 417 5.02 -47.57 -46.75
CA PHE A 417 5.11 -49.01 -46.47
C PHE A 417 3.74 -49.66 -46.20
N ARG A 418 2.64 -49.04 -46.64
CA ARG A 418 1.27 -49.53 -46.40
C ARG A 418 0.31 -49.24 -47.56
N SER A 419 0.83 -49.36 -48.77
CA SER A 419 0.12 -49.35 -50.07
C SER A 419 0.70 -50.44 -50.96
#